data_AF-G3B1R4-F1
#
_entry.id   AF-G3B1R4-F1
#
_cell.length_a   1.000
_cell.length_b   1.000
_cell.length_c   1.000
_cell.angle_alpha   90.00
_cell.angle_beta   90.00
_cell.angle_gamma   90.00
#
_symmetry.space_group_name_H-M   'P 1'
#
loop_
_entity.id
_entity.type
_entity.pdbx_description
1 polymer ?
#
loop_
_entity_poly.entity_id
_entity_poly.type
_entity_poly.pdbx_seq_one_letter_code
_entity_poly.pdbx_strand_id
1 'polypeptide(L)'
;MVGQLIAKADRSVIQVPSSPDIGAVTLSQRNPSEFSQMSAKELRGVFKDWQLKPVKTKEKMIEILENASEIIDSQNPSQLTQTEFNEQVFQKLSEAIKNNHEWLEKINSYEPILIEKLKAWLDTETIICEPDLLEKFCDFKGICYTNKDKE
;
A
#
# COMPACT_ATOMS: atom_id res chain seq x y z
N MET A 1 -53.59 -53.54 25.59
CA MET A 1 -52.69 -52.48 25.08
C MET A 1 -52.61 -52.67 23.57
N VAL A 2 -53.60 -52.24 22.75
CA VAL A 2 -53.73 -50.92 22.07
C VAL A 2 -52.38 -50.27 21.76
N GLY A 3 -51.91 -50.25 20.50
CA GLY A 3 -52.13 -49.18 19.51
C GLY A 3 -50.94 -48.20 19.57
N GLN A 4 -50.38 -47.56 18.53
CA GLN A 4 -50.82 -47.23 17.18
C GLN A 4 -49.62 -46.58 16.42
N LEU A 5 -49.72 -46.54 15.09
CA LEU A 5 -48.86 -45.87 14.09
C LEU A 5 -48.47 -44.41 14.40
N ILE A 6 -47.26 -43.99 13.96
CA ILE A 6 -46.93 -42.71 13.26
C ILE A 6 -45.63 -42.96 12.45
N ALA A 7 -45.57 -43.08 11.11
CA ALA A 7 -45.74 -42.12 10.00
C ALA A 7 -44.61 -41.08 9.81
N LYS A 8 -43.83 -41.27 8.71
CA LYS A 8 -43.13 -40.30 7.82
C LYS A 8 -42.46 -39.04 8.41
N ALA A 9 -41.20 -38.80 8.02
CA ALA A 9 -40.84 -37.72 7.10
C ALA A 9 -39.35 -37.77 6.71
N ASP A 10 -39.12 -37.79 5.40
CA ASP A 10 -37.85 -37.51 4.73
C ASP A 10 -37.44 -36.05 4.99
N ARG A 11 -36.21 -35.83 5.46
CA ARG A 11 -35.48 -34.60 5.18
C ARG A 11 -33.98 -34.88 5.30
N SER A 12 -33.37 -35.17 4.17
CA SER A 12 -31.94 -34.94 3.94
C SER A 12 -31.59 -33.53 4.42
N VAL A 13 -30.93 -33.43 5.58
CA VAL A 13 -30.18 -32.22 5.93
C VAL A 13 -28.82 -32.38 5.29
N ILE A 14 -28.72 -31.83 4.09
CA ILE A 14 -27.45 -31.46 3.47
C ILE A 14 -26.75 -30.54 4.48
N GLN A 15 -25.72 -31.04 5.16
CA GLN A 15 -24.77 -30.19 5.86
C GLN A 15 -24.01 -29.41 4.80
N VAL A 16 -24.53 -28.22 4.49
CA VAL A 16 -23.71 -27.16 3.91
C VAL A 16 -22.67 -26.76 4.95
N PRO A 17 -21.37 -26.73 4.62
CA PRO A 17 -20.39 -26.07 5.49
C PRO A 17 -20.83 -24.61 5.63
N SER A 18 -20.96 -24.16 6.87
CA SER A 18 -21.18 -22.76 7.19
C SER A 18 -20.23 -21.90 6.35
N SER A 19 -20.83 -20.93 5.66
CA SER A 19 -20.13 -19.93 4.88
C SER A 19 -18.89 -19.42 5.60
N PRO A 20 -17.76 -19.22 4.90
CA PRO A 20 -16.66 -18.46 5.46
C PRO A 20 -17.16 -17.06 5.76
N ASP A 21 -16.90 -16.61 6.99
CA ASP A 21 -17.02 -15.23 7.42
C ASP A 21 -16.12 -14.38 6.51
N ILE A 22 -16.74 -13.72 5.54
CA ILE A 22 -16.09 -12.69 4.73
C ILE A 22 -16.11 -11.44 5.58
N GLY A 23 -14.95 -11.02 6.07
CA GLY A 23 -14.75 -9.62 6.47
C GLY A 23 -13.88 -9.35 7.68
N ALA A 24 -13.28 -10.34 8.34
CA ALA A 24 -12.12 -10.05 9.18
C ALA A 24 -10.90 -9.99 8.26
N VAL A 25 -10.68 -8.81 7.66
CA VAL A 25 -9.37 -8.43 7.14
C VAL A 25 -8.39 -8.71 8.26
N THR A 26 -7.60 -9.76 8.09
CA THR A 26 -6.47 -10.08 8.93
C THR A 26 -5.53 -8.88 8.82
N LEU A 27 -5.75 -7.90 9.69
CA LEU A 27 -4.74 -6.93 10.07
C LEU A 27 -3.59 -7.78 10.56
N SER A 28 -2.67 -8.06 9.65
CA SER A 28 -1.37 -8.63 9.96
C SER A 28 -0.91 -7.95 11.21
N GLN A 29 -0.64 -8.77 12.21
CA GLN A 29 -0.10 -8.41 13.50
C GLN A 29 1.27 -7.75 13.25
N ARG A 30 1.27 -6.50 12.79
CA ARG A 30 2.45 -5.65 12.74
C ARG A 30 2.78 -5.37 14.20
N ASN A 31 4.01 -5.65 14.58
CA ASN A 31 4.59 -5.11 15.80
C ASN A 31 4.18 -3.63 15.92
N PRO A 32 3.92 -3.09 17.12
CA PRO A 32 3.52 -1.69 17.25
C PRO A 32 4.58 -0.82 16.60
N SER A 33 4.29 -0.36 15.38
CA SER A 33 5.23 0.37 14.55
C SER A 33 5.69 1.59 15.32
N GLU A 34 6.97 1.95 15.20
CA GLU A 34 7.58 3.12 15.84
C GLU A 34 6.66 4.37 15.77
N PHE A 35 5.95 4.52 14.66
CA PHE A 35 4.97 5.59 14.41
C PHE A 35 3.68 5.51 15.24
N SER A 36 3.20 4.32 15.61
CA SER A 36 2.02 4.15 16.47
C SER A 36 2.26 4.68 17.89
N GLN A 37 3.51 4.62 18.36
CA GLN A 37 3.91 5.11 19.68
C GLN A 37 4.19 6.62 19.69
N MET A 38 4.39 7.24 18.53
CA MET A 38 4.64 8.68 18.42
C MET A 38 3.40 9.54 18.67
N SER A 39 3.65 10.75 19.18
CA SER A 39 2.64 11.79 19.32
C SER A 39 2.25 12.37 17.96
N ALA A 40 1.04 12.91 17.84
CA ALA A 40 0.60 13.58 16.60
C ALA A 40 1.52 14.76 16.19
N LYS A 41 2.21 15.40 17.15
CA LYS A 41 3.21 16.43 16.89
C LYS A 41 4.48 15.87 16.24
N GLU A 42 4.92 14.69 16.68
CA GLU A 42 6.11 14.01 16.15
C GLU A 42 5.85 13.45 14.76
N LEU A 43 4.68 12.83 14.55
CA LEU A 43 4.24 12.38 13.23
C LEU A 43 4.19 13.54 12.22
N ARG A 44 3.68 14.70 12.63
CA ARG A 44 3.71 15.92 11.81
C ARG A 44 5.14 16.41 11.52
N GLY A 45 6.06 16.21 12.45
CA GLY A 45 7.49 16.47 12.26
C GLY A 45 8.03 15.62 11.12
N VAL A 46 7.88 14.29 11.22
CA VAL A 46 8.33 13.35 10.18
C VAL A 46 7.67 13.65 8.82
N PHE A 47 6.37 13.96 8.79
CA PHE A 47 5.70 14.40 7.55
C PHE A 47 6.33 15.63 6.93
N LYS A 48 6.73 16.60 7.76
CA LYS A 48 7.37 17.82 7.30
C LYS A 48 8.80 17.53 6.82
N ASP A 49 9.55 16.72 7.56
CA ASP A 49 10.91 16.32 7.22
C ASP A 49 10.94 15.48 5.94
N TRP A 50 9.95 14.63 5.69
CA TRP A 50 9.81 13.87 4.45
C TRP A 50 9.09 14.64 3.32
N GLN A 51 8.64 15.88 3.58
CA GLN A 51 7.83 16.68 2.66
C GLN A 51 6.60 15.95 2.10
N LEU A 52 5.94 15.15 2.94
CA LEU A 52 4.67 14.51 2.65
C LEU A 52 3.51 15.49 2.87
N LYS A 53 2.39 15.28 2.18
CA LYS A 53 1.21 16.14 2.34
C LYS A 53 0.63 15.98 3.75
N PRO A 54 0.40 17.09 4.49
CA PRO A 54 -0.14 17.00 5.83
C PRO A 54 -1.57 16.45 5.80
N VAL A 55 -1.79 15.29 6.40
CA VAL A 55 -3.12 14.71 6.59
C VAL A 55 -3.74 15.17 7.91
N LYS A 56 -5.08 15.11 8.03
CA LYS A 56 -5.79 15.65 9.20
C LYS A 56 -5.83 14.70 10.40
N THR A 57 -5.84 13.38 10.15
CA THR A 57 -6.04 12.35 11.17
C THR A 57 -4.73 11.66 11.52
N LYS A 58 -4.57 11.30 12.80
CA LYS A 58 -3.38 10.59 13.28
C LYS A 58 -3.28 9.21 12.62
N GLU A 59 -4.40 8.49 12.47
CA GLU A 59 -4.40 7.17 11.85
C GLU A 59 -3.87 7.20 10.41
N LYS A 60 -4.28 8.19 9.60
CA LYS A 60 -3.75 8.34 8.24
C LYS A 60 -2.26 8.72 8.22
N MET A 61 -1.79 9.48 9.21
CA MET A 61 -0.35 9.77 9.31
C MET A 61 0.44 8.49 9.54
N ILE A 62 -0.03 7.67 10.48
CA ILE A 62 0.61 6.40 10.81
C ILE A 62 0.60 5.50 9.58
N GLU A 63 -0.55 5.33 8.91
CA GLU A 63 -0.68 4.49 7.72
C GLU A 63 0.33 4.88 6.62
N ILE A 64 0.43 6.17 6.26
CA ILE A 64 1.35 6.63 5.22
C ILE A 64 2.81 6.43 5.64
N LEU A 65 3.16 6.72 6.90
CA LEU A 65 4.53 6.56 7.39
C LEU A 65 4.93 5.09 7.49
N GLU A 66 4.01 4.23 7.92
CA GLU A 66 4.22 2.79 7.93
C GLU A 66 4.43 2.26 6.52
N ASN A 67 3.55 2.61 5.58
CA ASN A 67 3.68 2.19 4.18
C ASN A 67 4.99 2.68 3.56
N ALA A 68 5.39 3.92 3.83
CA ALA A 68 6.66 4.45 3.36
C ALA A 68 7.87 3.76 4.04
N SER A 69 7.74 3.39 5.32
CA SER A 69 8.78 2.61 6.00
C SER A 69 8.89 1.17 5.53
N GLU A 70 7.81 0.55 5.04
CA GLU A 70 7.87 -0.77 4.42
C GLU A 70 8.70 -0.76 3.13
N ILE A 71 8.78 0.38 2.44
CA ILE A 71 9.61 0.56 1.25
C ILE A 71 11.09 0.71 1.64
N ILE A 72 11.38 1.28 2.81
CA ILE A 72 12.73 1.68 3.21
C ILE A 72 13.32 0.64 4.15
N ASP A 73 14.47 0.07 3.79
CA ASP A 73 15.19 -0.90 4.64
C ASP A 73 15.99 -0.17 5.75
N SER A 74 15.29 0.63 6.58
CA SER A 74 15.90 1.37 7.69
C SER A 74 15.35 0.89 9.02
N GLN A 75 16.26 0.60 9.95
CA GLN A 75 15.94 0.23 11.33
C GLN A 75 15.28 1.38 12.11
N ASN A 76 15.51 2.64 11.71
CA ASN A 76 14.97 3.84 12.37
C ASN A 76 14.49 4.83 11.29
N PRO A 77 13.35 4.57 10.64
CA PRO A 77 12.89 5.41 9.53
C PRO A 77 12.64 6.85 9.99
N SER A 78 12.13 7.08 11.20
CA SER A 78 11.83 8.43 11.71
C SER A 78 13.05 9.37 11.84
N GLN A 79 14.27 8.84 11.82
CA GLN A 79 15.51 9.64 11.91
C GLN A 79 16.12 9.98 10.54
N LEU A 80 15.56 9.43 9.46
CA LEU A 80 16.08 9.69 8.11
C LEU A 80 15.87 11.15 7.73
N THR A 81 16.93 11.76 7.19
CA THR A 81 16.77 13.06 6.54
C THR A 81 15.91 12.94 5.30
N GLN A 82 15.36 14.07 4.85
CA GLN A 82 14.56 14.13 3.62
C GLN A 82 15.27 13.49 2.42
N THR A 83 16.56 13.77 2.28
CA THR A 83 17.37 13.31 1.16
C THR A 83 17.53 11.80 1.22
N GLU A 84 17.88 11.25 2.39
CA GLU A 84 18.05 9.80 2.58
C GLU A 84 16.75 9.03 2.39
N PHE A 85 15.63 9.60 2.88
CA PHE A 85 14.30 9.04 2.65
C PHE A 85 13.99 8.94 1.15
N ASN A 86 14.13 10.06 0.43
CA ASN A 86 13.87 10.10 -1.00
C ASN A 86 14.81 9.18 -1.77
N GLU A 87 16.11 9.17 -1.46
CA GLU A 87 17.08 8.29 -2.13
C GLU A 87 16.71 6.82 -1.96
N GLN A 88 16.33 6.38 -0.76
CA GLN A 88 15.96 4.98 -0.53
C GLN A 88 14.66 4.60 -1.24
N VAL A 89 13.62 5.44 -1.15
CA VAL A 89 12.37 5.22 -1.90
C VAL A 89 12.64 5.19 -3.39
N PHE A 90 13.41 6.15 -3.92
CA PHE A 90 13.71 6.24 -5.35
C PHE A 90 14.60 5.10 -5.83
N GLN A 91 15.51 4.59 -5.00
CA GLN A 91 16.29 3.40 -5.32
C GLN A 91 15.38 2.19 -5.42
N LYS A 92 14.50 1.96 -4.44
CA LYS A 92 13.56 0.84 -4.47
C LYS A 92 12.59 0.91 -5.64
N LEU A 93 12.04 2.08 -5.93
CA LEU A 93 11.22 2.30 -7.13
C LEU A 93 12.01 2.03 -8.40
N SER A 94 13.26 2.48 -8.48
CA SER A 94 14.14 2.20 -9.63
C SER A 94 14.42 0.71 -9.80
N GLU A 95 14.67 -0.01 -8.71
CA GLU A 95 14.90 -1.46 -8.73
C GLU A 95 13.67 -2.21 -9.20
N ALA A 96 12.49 -1.89 -8.64
CA ALA A 96 11.23 -2.48 -9.07
C ALA A 96 10.99 -2.26 -10.57
N ILE A 97 11.16 -1.02 -11.05
CA ILE A 97 10.98 -0.67 -12.45
C ILE A 97 12.01 -1.37 -13.34
N LYS A 98 13.28 -1.46 -12.93
CA LYS A 98 14.32 -2.16 -13.71
C LYS A 98 14.06 -3.66 -13.84
N ASN A 99 13.44 -4.26 -12.83
CA ASN A 99 13.06 -5.68 -12.85
C ASN A 99 11.84 -5.94 -13.77
N ASN A 100 11.09 -4.89 -14.14
CA ASN A 100 9.96 -5.00 -15.05
C ASN A 100 10.33 -4.50 -16.46
N HIS A 101 10.38 -5.43 -17.41
CA HIS A 101 10.77 -5.11 -18.78
C HIS A 101 9.82 -4.11 -19.47
N GLU A 102 8.51 -4.23 -19.25
CA GLU A 102 7.51 -3.36 -19.91
C GLU A 102 7.67 -1.90 -19.48
N TRP A 103 7.84 -1.65 -18.17
CA TRP A 103 8.06 -0.30 -17.66
C TRP A 103 9.42 0.25 -18.08
N LEU A 104 10.45 -0.58 -18.06
CA LEU A 104 11.78 -0.19 -18.49
C LEU A 104 11.82 0.19 -19.98
N GLU A 105 11.14 -0.57 -20.85
CA GLU A 105 11.03 -0.25 -22.28
C GLU A 105 10.28 1.06 -22.53
N LYS A 106 9.19 1.32 -21.80
CA LYS A 106 8.46 2.60 -21.89
C LYS A 106 9.33 3.79 -21.52
N ILE A 107 10.11 3.67 -20.44
CA ILE A 107 11.06 4.72 -20.01
C ILE A 107 12.14 4.95 -21.08
N ASN A 108 12.75 3.87 -21.58
CA ASN A 108 13.79 3.97 -22.61
C ASN A 108 13.26 4.50 -23.96
N SER A 109 11.97 4.30 -24.23
CA SER A 109 11.29 4.81 -25.42
C SER A 109 10.81 6.25 -25.27
N TYR A 110 11.07 6.90 -24.12
CA TYR A 110 10.56 8.23 -23.77
C TYR A 110 9.04 8.35 -23.88
N GLU A 111 8.32 7.25 -23.68
CA GLU A 111 6.86 7.26 -23.67
C GLU A 111 6.37 7.91 -22.36
N PRO A 112 5.41 8.85 -22.40
CA PRO A 112 4.87 9.45 -21.19
C PRO A 112 4.13 8.41 -20.34
N ILE A 113 4.60 8.21 -19.11
CA ILE A 113 4.01 7.26 -18.17
C ILE A 113 2.85 7.90 -17.41
N LEU A 114 1.71 7.20 -17.37
CA LEU A 114 0.58 7.58 -16.53
C LEU A 114 0.91 7.30 -15.06
N ILE A 115 0.96 8.34 -14.23
CA ILE A 115 1.26 8.22 -12.79
C ILE A 115 0.25 7.29 -12.11
N GLU A 116 -1.02 7.35 -12.49
CA GLU A 116 -2.06 6.48 -11.95
C GLU A 116 -1.80 5.00 -12.28
N LYS A 117 -1.36 4.70 -13.51
CA LYS A 117 -1.02 3.33 -13.92
C LYS A 117 0.25 2.84 -13.21
N LEU A 118 1.26 3.70 -13.08
CA LEU A 118 2.47 3.38 -12.36
C LEU A 118 2.16 3.11 -10.88
N LYS A 119 1.32 3.94 -10.25
CA LYS A 119 0.84 3.74 -8.88
C LYS A 119 0.06 2.44 -8.74
N ALA A 120 -0.88 2.16 -9.65
CA ALA A 120 -1.66 0.91 -9.62
C ALA A 120 -0.76 -0.32 -9.76
N TRP A 121 0.27 -0.25 -10.61
CA TRP A 121 1.25 -1.33 -10.74
C TRP A 121 2.12 -1.46 -9.48
N LEU A 122 2.58 -0.36 -8.88
CA LEU A 122 3.33 -0.41 -7.63
C LEU A 122 2.52 -1.01 -6.48
N ASP A 123 1.21 -0.74 -6.44
CA ASP A 123 0.28 -1.37 -5.49
C ASP A 123 0.26 -2.90 -5.65
N THR A 124 0.36 -3.42 -6.88
CA THR A 124 0.50 -4.86 -7.13
C THR A 124 1.85 -5.43 -6.67
N GLU A 125 2.90 -4.61 -6.70
CA GLU A 125 4.24 -4.96 -6.18
C GLU A 125 4.35 -4.76 -4.66
N THR A 126 3.24 -4.50 -3.97
CA THR A 126 3.16 -4.20 -2.52
C THR A 126 3.85 -2.89 -2.10
N ILE A 127 4.14 -2.00 -3.06
CA ILE A 127 4.78 -0.69 -2.84
C ILE A 127 3.70 0.40 -2.86
N ILE A 128 3.22 0.78 -1.67
CA ILE A 128 2.20 1.83 -1.54
C ILE A 128 2.89 3.19 -1.47
N CYS A 129 2.81 3.96 -2.56
CA CYS A 129 3.44 5.27 -2.68
C CYS A 129 2.42 6.37 -3.02
N GLU A 130 2.61 7.55 -2.42
CA GLU A 130 1.81 8.74 -2.74
C GLU A 130 2.15 9.25 -4.15
N PRO A 131 1.16 9.76 -4.90
CA PRO A 131 1.38 10.25 -6.27
C PRO A 131 2.40 11.40 -6.33
N ASP A 132 2.38 12.32 -5.36
CA ASP A 132 3.36 13.42 -5.31
C ASP A 132 4.82 12.92 -5.20
N LEU A 133 5.03 11.77 -4.55
CA LEU A 133 6.37 11.18 -4.42
C LEU A 133 6.81 10.49 -5.72
N LEU A 134 5.86 9.90 -6.45
CA LEU A 134 6.07 9.36 -7.79
C LEU A 134 6.40 10.46 -8.81
N GLU A 135 5.70 11.59 -8.75
CA GLU A 135 6.01 12.76 -9.59
C GLU A 135 7.45 13.24 -9.33
N LYS A 136 7.82 13.42 -8.05
CA LYS A 136 9.20 13.77 -7.66
C LYS A 136 10.23 12.74 -8.15
N PHE A 137 9.90 11.45 -8.08
CA PHE A 137 10.75 10.38 -8.59
C PHE A 137 10.95 10.50 -10.11
N CYS A 138 9.87 10.73 -10.86
CA CYS A 138 9.93 10.90 -12.30
C CYS A 138 10.72 12.16 -12.69
N ASP A 139 10.50 13.29 -12.03
CA ASP A 139 11.30 14.51 -12.21
C ASP A 139 12.79 14.27 -11.92
N PHE A 140 13.11 13.57 -10.82
CA PHE A 140 14.48 13.25 -10.44
C PHE A 140 15.19 12.33 -11.44
N LYS A 141 14.47 11.38 -12.04
CA LYS A 141 15.00 10.43 -13.02
C LYS A 141 14.92 10.91 -14.46
N GLY A 142 14.28 12.05 -14.72
CA GLY A 142 14.03 12.56 -16.07
C GLY A 142 13.05 11.68 -16.87
N ILE A 143 12.13 11.00 -16.17
CA ILE A 143 11.10 10.16 -16.79
C ILE A 143 9.93 11.04 -17.19
N CYS A 144 9.50 10.97 -18.45
CA CYS A 144 8.29 11.67 -18.88
C CYS A 144 7.05 11.03 -18.25
N TYR A 145 6.20 11.85 -17.62
CA TYR A 145 4.95 11.38 -17.01
C TYR A 145 3.77 12.28 -17.37
N THR A 146 2.55 11.75 -17.21
CA THR A 146 1.30 12.47 -17.39
C THR A 146 0.33 12.19 -16.24
N ASN A 147 -0.31 13.25 -15.76
CA ASN A 147 -1.34 13.22 -14.70
C ASN A 147 -2.76 13.16 -15.26
N LYS A 148 -2.92 13.03 -16.58
CA LYS A 148 -4.22 12.96 -17.24
C LYS A 148 -4.34 11.63 -17.98
N ASP A 149 -5.27 10.78 -17.56
CA ASP A 149 -6.04 10.01 -18.53
C ASP A 149 -6.80 11.07 -19.35
N LYS A 150 -6.35 11.32 -20.58
CA LYS A 150 -7.10 12.20 -21.49
C LYS A 150 -8.39 11.46 -21.84
N GLU A 151 -9.46 11.75 -21.12
CA GLU A 151 -10.81 11.71 -21.69
C GLU A 151 -10.99 12.89 -22.66
#